data_AF-C7RI63-F1
#
_entry.id   AF-C7RI63-F1
#
_cell.length_a   1.000
_cell.length_b   1.000
_cell.length_c   1.000
_cell.angle_alpha   90.00
_cell.angle_beta   90.00
_cell.angle_gamma   90.00
#
_symmetry.space_group_name_H-M   'P 1'
#
loop_
_entity.id
_entity.type
_entity.pdbx_description
1 polymer ?
#
loop_
_entity_poly.entity_id
_entity_poly.type
_entity_poly.pdbx_seq_one_letter_code
_entity_poly.pdbx_strand_id
1 'polypeptide(L)'
;MDIMKSFNLAIDYIEDNLADELDEKEITRITGYSFPMFSRIFSIISGYSLSEYIRLRKMTNAAIDLKNSDKRIIDIAIKYGYNSQDSFALAFKSFHKLTPGQVKKGEKYQYFPRIYFSISVQGGNQMDIKIEKKKALKVEGVKSDVTKSSNFPKVWDRLVEKVPREKFEEFGNGQIFGVGYDYIMDEEDSFIYLAVFRLD
;
A
#
# COMPACT_ATOMS: atom_id res chain seq x y z
N MET A 1 21.90 -5.60 -1.96
CA MET A 1 21.32 -5.08 -0.71
C MET A 1 19.84 -4.86 -0.99
N ASP A 2 18.95 -5.50 -0.25
CA ASP A 2 17.52 -5.23 -0.35
C ASP A 2 17.24 -3.92 0.40
N ILE A 3 17.02 -2.85 -0.36
CA ILE A 3 16.84 -1.48 0.18
C ILE A 3 15.62 -1.43 1.11
N MET A 4 14.52 -2.12 0.76
CA MET A 4 13.33 -2.10 1.60
C MET A 4 13.57 -2.83 2.91
N LYS A 5 14.30 -3.96 2.86
CA LYS A 5 14.70 -4.67 4.07
C LYS A 5 15.59 -3.81 4.98
N SER A 6 16.60 -3.11 4.43
CA SER A 6 17.48 -2.28 5.25
C SER A 6 16.76 -1.06 5.83
N PHE A 7 15.81 -0.48 5.10
CA PHE A 7 14.97 0.60 5.62
C PHE A 7 14.06 0.12 6.75
N ASN A 8 13.45 -1.05 6.62
CA ASN A 8 12.64 -1.63 7.71
C ASN A 8 13.48 -1.93 8.95
N LEU A 9 14.70 -2.45 8.79
CA LEU A 9 15.62 -2.65 9.92
C LEU A 9 15.99 -1.32 10.61
N ALA A 10 16.14 -0.24 9.85
CA ALA A 10 16.38 1.08 10.43
C ALA A 10 15.16 1.61 11.18
N ILE A 11 13.94 1.33 10.69
CA ILE A 11 12.71 1.66 11.41
C ILE A 11 12.59 0.86 12.70
N ASP A 12 12.89 -0.44 12.68
CA ASP A 12 12.89 -1.28 13.88
C ASP A 12 13.86 -0.69 14.93
N TYR A 13 15.08 -0.33 14.51
CA TYR A 13 16.04 0.34 15.40
C TYR A 13 15.50 1.67 15.95
N ILE A 14 14.86 2.51 15.13
CA ILE A 14 14.27 3.77 15.58
C ILE A 14 13.14 3.52 16.60
N GLU A 15 12.27 2.54 16.34
CA GLU A 15 11.16 2.19 17.23
C GLU A 15 11.64 1.69 18.60
N ASP A 16 12.72 0.89 18.60
CA ASP A 16 13.33 0.37 19.83
C ASP A 16 14.05 1.46 20.64
N ASN A 17 14.49 2.54 19.98
CA ASN A 17 15.25 3.64 20.58
C ASN A 17 14.44 4.95 20.66
N LEU A 18 13.10 4.90 20.63
CA LEU A 18 12.27 6.10 20.71
C LEU A 18 12.44 6.88 22.02
N ALA A 19 12.92 6.25 23.10
CA ALA A 19 13.14 6.93 24.38
C ALA A 19 14.50 7.67 24.44
N ASP A 20 15.43 7.28 23.58
CA ASP A 20 16.85 7.64 23.66
C ASP A 20 17.30 8.49 22.46
N GLU A 21 18.55 8.94 22.47
CA GLU A 21 19.16 9.59 21.31
C GLU A 21 19.53 8.54 20.26
N LEU A 22 19.19 8.80 19.00
CA LEU A 22 19.51 7.90 17.90
C LEU A 22 21.00 8.00 17.54
N ASP A 23 21.71 6.86 17.55
CA ASP A 23 23.04 6.79 16.95
C ASP A 23 22.95 6.82 15.42
N GLU A 24 23.39 7.93 14.82
CA GLU A 24 23.47 8.12 13.37
C GLU A 24 24.41 7.11 12.69
N LYS A 25 25.44 6.63 13.39
CA LYS A 25 26.38 5.63 12.85
C LYS A 25 25.69 4.29 12.70
N GLU A 26 24.78 3.95 13.60
CA GLU A 26 24.03 2.70 13.53
C GLU A 26 23.04 2.71 12.36
N ILE A 27 22.32 3.82 12.15
CA ILE A 27 21.51 4.02 10.94
C ILE A 27 22.35 3.85 9.68
N THR A 28 23.55 4.43 9.67
CA THR A 28 24.48 4.31 8.53
C THR A 28 24.94 2.88 8.32
N ARG A 29 25.23 2.14 9.40
CA ARG A 29 25.64 0.73 9.36
C ARG A 29 24.52 -0.17 8.83
N ILE A 30 23.27 0.07 9.26
CA ILE A 30 22.10 -0.71 8.85
C ILE A 30 21.74 -0.45 7.38
N THR A 31 21.70 0.82 6.99
CA THR A 31 21.13 1.24 5.70
C THR A 31 22.15 1.37 4.58
N GLY A 32 23.44 1.57 4.93
CA GLY A 32 24.50 1.93 3.99
C GLY A 32 24.47 3.40 3.55
N TYR A 33 23.49 4.19 3.99
CA TYR A 33 23.34 5.61 3.68
C TYR A 33 23.75 6.46 4.87
N SER A 34 24.36 7.62 4.61
CA SER A 34 24.57 8.60 5.69
C SER A 34 23.23 9.01 6.30
N PHE A 35 23.23 9.37 7.58
CA PHE A 35 22.00 9.77 8.28
C PHE A 35 21.20 10.89 7.57
N PRO A 36 21.82 11.94 7.00
CA PRO A 36 21.08 12.94 6.22
C PRO A 36 20.44 12.37 4.95
N MET A 37 21.12 11.45 4.26
CA MET A 37 20.60 10.82 3.05
C MET A 37 19.45 9.87 3.39
N PHE A 38 19.60 9.04 4.42
CA PHE A 38 18.52 8.21 4.95
C PHE A 38 17.29 9.05 5.32
N SER A 39 17.47 10.13 6.10
CA SER A 39 16.38 11.01 6.51
C SER A 39 15.64 11.61 5.32
N ARG A 40 16.38 12.00 4.27
CA ARG A 40 15.80 12.54 3.04
C ARG A 40 15.01 11.49 2.27
N ILE A 41 15.56 10.30 2.07
CA ILE A 41 14.88 9.20 1.36
C ILE A 41 13.65 8.75 2.14
N PHE A 42 13.77 8.59 3.46
CA PHE A 42 12.65 8.29 4.35
C PHE A 42 11.52 9.30 4.16
N SER A 43 11.85 10.59 4.13
CA SER A 43 10.84 11.65 3.99
C SER A 43 10.14 11.62 2.64
N ILE A 44 10.89 11.35 1.56
CA ILE A 44 10.34 11.24 0.21
C ILE A 44 9.36 10.07 0.11
N ILE A 45 9.70 8.91 0.70
CA ILE A 45 8.88 7.70 0.57
C ILE A 45 7.69 7.73 1.53
N SER A 46 7.88 8.17 2.77
CA SER A 46 6.85 8.14 3.81
C SER A 46 5.90 9.33 3.78
N GLY A 47 6.31 10.46 3.20
CA GLY A 47 5.59 11.73 3.28
C GLY A 47 5.76 12.48 4.60
N TYR A 48 6.56 11.95 5.55
CA TYR A 48 6.82 12.58 6.85
C TYR A 48 8.31 12.84 7.02
N SER A 49 8.68 13.97 7.62
CA SER A 49 10.06 14.13 8.07
C SER A 49 10.41 13.07 9.12
N LEU A 50 11.67 12.64 9.18
CA LEU A 50 12.09 11.63 10.16
C LEU A 50 11.83 12.08 11.61
N SER A 51 12.08 13.35 11.91
CA SER A 51 11.82 13.94 13.23
C SER A 51 10.33 13.98 13.56
N GLU A 52 9.47 14.27 12.58
CA GLU A 52 8.02 14.21 12.75
C GLU A 52 7.55 12.78 13.01
N TYR A 53 8.03 11.80 12.23
CA TYR A 53 7.72 10.39 12.46
C TYR A 53 8.05 9.97 13.89
N ILE A 54 9.28 10.25 14.35
CA ILE A 54 9.73 9.96 15.72
C ILE A 54 8.80 10.62 16.74
N ARG A 55 8.43 11.89 16.53
CA ARG A 55 7.51 12.61 17.43
C ARG A 55 6.14 11.95 17.49
N LEU A 56 5.54 11.58 16.36
CA LEU A 56 4.22 10.94 16.30
C LEU A 56 4.23 9.57 17.00
N ARG A 57 5.31 8.81 16.82
CA ARG A 57 5.51 7.51 17.48
C ARG A 57 5.72 7.67 18.99
N LYS A 58 6.54 8.62 19.43
CA LYS A 58 6.69 9.00 20.85
C LYS A 58 5.35 9.32 21.50
N MET A 59 4.53 10.17 20.87
CA MET A 59 3.22 10.54 21.43
C MET A 59 2.27 9.33 21.49
N THR A 60 2.24 8.52 20.43
CA THR A 60 1.44 7.28 20.41
C THR A 60 1.83 6.33 21.54
N ASN A 61 3.12 6.08 21.74
CA ASN A 61 3.59 5.20 22.82
C ASN A 61 3.40 5.82 24.21
N ALA A 62 3.52 7.15 24.34
CA ALA A 62 3.21 7.84 25.59
C ALA A 62 1.74 7.69 26.00
N ALA A 63 0.81 7.75 25.04
CA ALA A 63 -0.60 7.51 25.31
C ALA A 63 -0.88 6.05 25.75
N ILE A 64 -0.18 5.09 25.15
CA ILE A 64 -0.24 3.68 25.55
C ILE A 64 0.28 3.51 26.98
N ASP A 65 1.44 4.08 27.30
CA ASP A 65 2.02 4.04 28.65
C ASP A 65 1.10 4.71 29.69
N LEU A 66 0.46 5.83 29.33
CA LEU A 66 -0.49 6.52 30.20
C LEU A 66 -1.73 5.69 30.51
N LYS A 67 -2.20 4.88 29.56
CA LYS A 67 -3.35 3.99 29.77
C LYS A 67 -3.00 2.70 30.50
N ASN A 68 -1.81 2.15 30.23
CA ASN A 68 -1.42 0.83 30.69
C ASN A 68 -0.56 0.85 31.96
N SER A 69 -0.27 2.03 32.52
CA SER A 69 0.54 2.15 33.73
C SER A 69 0.07 3.27 34.67
N ASP A 70 0.39 3.10 35.95
CA ASP A 70 0.12 4.11 36.97
C ASP A 70 1.20 5.19 37.07
N LYS A 71 2.24 5.13 36.21
CA LYS A 71 3.35 6.10 36.20
C LYS A 71 2.87 7.54 36.16
N ARG A 72 3.60 8.45 36.82
CA ARG A 72 3.23 9.87 36.82
C ARG A 72 3.44 10.43 35.42
N ILE A 73 2.63 11.42 35.05
CA ILE A 73 2.69 12.05 33.72
C ILE A 73 4.09 12.59 33.45
N ILE A 74 4.74 13.19 34.46
CA ILE A 74 6.12 13.68 34.36
C ILE A 74 7.14 12.57 34.08
N ASP A 75 6.98 11.38 34.66
CA ASP A 75 7.92 10.27 34.44
C ASP A 75 7.82 9.77 32.99
N ILE A 76 6.61 9.75 32.43
CA ILE A 76 6.36 9.41 31.02
C ILE A 76 6.89 10.53 30.11
N ALA A 77 6.70 11.80 30.47
CA ALA A 77 7.24 12.93 29.72
C ALA A 77 8.77 12.83 29.58
N ILE A 78 9.47 12.57 30.70
CA ILE A 78 10.93 12.41 30.73
C ILE A 78 11.36 11.21 29.88
N LYS A 79 10.67 10.06 29.99
CA LYS A 79 10.94 8.87 29.17
C LYS A 79 10.96 9.16 27.67
N TYR A 80 10.11 10.07 27.19
CA TYR A 80 10.04 10.41 25.77
C TYR A 80 10.84 11.67 25.38
N GLY A 81 11.73 12.13 26.27
CA GLY A 81 12.67 13.21 26.02
C GLY A 81 12.12 14.62 26.27
N TYR A 82 11.11 14.77 27.11
CA TYR A 82 10.58 16.07 27.51
C TYR A 82 11.05 16.45 28.92
N ASN A 83 11.63 17.64 29.04
CA ASN A 83 12.20 18.14 30.30
C ASN A 83 11.15 18.69 31.28
N SER A 84 9.89 18.84 30.86
CA SER A 84 8.81 19.33 31.72
C SER A 84 7.46 18.74 31.34
N GLN A 85 6.57 18.62 32.32
CA GLN A 85 5.21 18.14 32.10
C GLN A 85 4.41 19.08 31.16
N ASP A 86 4.65 20.39 31.24
CA ASP A 86 3.93 21.38 30.41
C ASP A 86 4.31 21.29 28.93
N SER A 87 5.62 21.16 28.63
CA SER A 87 6.09 21.01 27.24
C SER A 87 5.56 19.72 26.62
N PHE A 88 5.56 18.63 27.39
CA PHE A 88 4.94 17.37 27.00
C PHE A 88 3.44 17.53 26.80
N ALA A 89 2.71 18.15 27.72
CA ALA A 89 1.27 18.32 27.63
C ALA A 89 0.85 19.13 26.40
N LEU A 90 1.61 20.16 26.01
CA LEU A 90 1.38 20.94 24.80
C LEU A 90 1.56 20.08 23.54
N ALA A 91 2.67 19.35 23.43
CA ALA A 91 2.93 18.46 22.30
C ALA A 91 1.89 17.33 22.21
N PHE A 92 1.59 16.70 23.35
CA PHE A 92 0.61 15.63 23.48
C PHE A 92 -0.79 16.09 23.08
N LYS A 93 -1.21 17.27 23.55
CA LYS A 93 -2.50 17.87 23.18
C LYS A 93 -2.54 18.28 21.71
N SER A 94 -1.44 18.77 21.14
CA SER A 94 -1.37 19.09 19.71
C SER A 94 -1.66 17.87 18.84
N PHE A 95 -1.10 16.71 19.20
CA PHE A 95 -1.28 15.46 18.47
C PHE A 95 -2.61 14.76 18.79
N HIS A 96 -2.89 14.46 20.06
CA HIS A 96 -4.08 13.70 20.46
C HIS A 96 -5.36 14.52 20.59
N LYS A 97 -5.27 15.87 20.56
CA LYS A 97 -6.36 16.83 20.86
C LYS A 97 -6.90 16.75 22.30
N LEU A 98 -6.27 15.94 23.15
CA LEU A 98 -6.60 15.72 24.56
C LEU A 98 -5.36 15.90 25.43
N THR A 99 -5.57 16.19 26.71
CA THR A 99 -4.48 16.25 27.69
C THR A 99 -4.03 14.84 28.10
N PRO A 100 -2.76 14.67 28.56
CA PRO A 100 -2.29 13.40 29.10
C PRO A 100 -3.19 12.83 30.21
N GLY A 101 -3.68 13.70 31.10
CA GLY A 101 -4.56 13.31 32.21
C GLY A 101 -5.93 12.80 31.75
N GLN A 102 -6.48 13.34 30.66
CA GLN A 102 -7.73 12.84 30.07
C GLN A 102 -7.53 11.44 29.47
N VAL A 103 -6.44 11.23 28.73
CA VAL A 103 -6.13 9.91 28.16
C VAL A 103 -5.89 8.87 29.26
N LYS A 104 -5.18 9.24 30.33
CA LYS A 104 -5.00 8.39 31.52
C LYS A 104 -6.31 8.00 32.20
N LYS A 105 -7.34 8.85 32.12
CA LYS A 105 -8.70 8.56 32.65
C LYS A 105 -9.56 7.69 31.74
N GLY A 106 -9.02 7.22 30.61
CA GLY A 106 -9.70 6.28 29.72
C GLY A 106 -10.22 6.86 28.41
N GLU A 107 -10.04 8.16 28.15
CA GLU A 107 -10.47 8.79 26.90
C GLU A 107 -9.82 8.14 25.65
N LYS A 108 -10.50 8.25 24.51
CA LYS A 108 -9.97 7.76 23.22
C LYS A 108 -8.86 8.70 22.74
N TYR A 109 -7.75 8.15 22.26
CA TYR A 109 -6.59 8.92 21.81
C TYR A 109 -6.22 8.59 20.36
N GLN A 110 -5.52 9.51 19.71
CA GLN A 110 -5.00 9.30 18.34
C GLN A 110 -3.88 8.25 18.33
N TYR A 111 -3.91 7.33 17.37
CA TYR A 111 -2.89 6.29 17.19
C TYR A 111 -2.21 6.44 15.84
N PHE A 112 -0.90 6.62 15.83
CA PHE A 112 -0.11 6.62 14.61
C PHE A 112 0.66 5.29 14.48
N PRO A 113 0.33 4.43 13.50
CA PRO A 113 0.98 3.13 13.35
C PRO A 113 2.46 3.29 12.97
N ARG A 114 3.27 2.27 13.29
CA ARG A 114 4.63 2.16 12.76
C ARG A 114 4.60 2.08 11.24
N ILE A 115 5.56 2.72 10.58
CA ILE A 115 5.70 2.63 9.12
C ILE A 115 6.39 1.32 8.76
N TYR A 116 5.98 0.75 7.63
CA TYR A 116 6.63 -0.42 7.04
C TYR A 116 6.78 -0.19 5.54
N PHE A 117 8.00 -0.31 5.03
CA PHE A 117 8.33 -0.13 3.63
C PHE A 117 8.20 -1.44 2.87
N SER A 118 7.44 -1.42 1.78
CA SER A 118 7.36 -2.55 0.85
C SER A 118 7.42 -2.02 -0.59
N ILE A 119 8.12 -2.75 -1.45
CA ILE A 119 8.17 -2.48 -2.88
C ILE A 119 7.57 -3.66 -3.63
N SER A 120 6.70 -3.38 -4.58
CA SER A 120 6.27 -4.36 -5.57
C SER A 120 6.66 -3.82 -6.94
N VAL A 121 7.29 -4.67 -7.75
CA VAL A 121 7.62 -4.36 -9.14
C VAL A 121 6.60 -5.06 -10.02
N GLN A 122 5.94 -4.29 -10.88
CA GLN A 122 4.96 -4.81 -11.84
C GLN A 122 5.46 -4.58 -13.28
N GLY A 123 5.28 -5.57 -14.15
CA GLY A 123 5.78 -5.55 -15.54
C GLY A 123 7.14 -6.24 -15.73
N GLY A 124 7.75 -6.10 -16.90
CA GLY A 124 9.10 -6.63 -17.19
C GLY A 124 9.16 -8.10 -17.62
N ASN A 125 8.02 -8.79 -17.76
CA ASN A 125 8.00 -10.13 -18.35
C ASN A 125 8.26 -10.04 -19.86
N GLN A 126 9.32 -10.69 -20.33
CA GLN A 126 9.60 -10.84 -21.75
C GLN A 126 8.47 -11.65 -22.41
N MET A 127 7.77 -11.03 -23.36
CA MET A 127 6.77 -11.71 -24.18
C MET A 127 7.46 -12.32 -25.41
N ASP A 128 7.28 -13.62 -25.63
CA ASP A 128 7.69 -14.27 -26.88
C ASP A 128 6.71 -13.91 -28.00
N ILE A 129 7.00 -12.83 -28.72
CA ILE A 129 6.16 -12.35 -29.82
C ILE A 129 6.49 -13.14 -31.09
N LYS A 130 5.47 -13.79 -31.67
CA LYS A 130 5.55 -14.45 -32.97
C LYS A 130 4.43 -13.98 -33.89
N ILE A 131 4.77 -13.64 -35.13
CA ILE A 131 3.78 -13.34 -36.18
C ILE A 131 3.37 -14.66 -36.84
N GLU A 132 2.08 -15.00 -36.75
CA GLU A 132 1.52 -16.20 -37.37
C GLU A 132 0.28 -15.86 -38.21
N LYS A 133 0.19 -16.44 -39.42
CA LYS A 133 -1.00 -16.33 -40.25
C LYS A 133 -1.98 -17.45 -39.87
N LYS A 134 -3.11 -17.08 -39.27
CA LYS A 134 -4.20 -18.01 -38.93
C LYS A 134 -5.27 -18.03 -40.02
N LYS A 135 -5.96 -19.16 -40.16
CA LYS A 135 -7.16 -19.28 -41.02
C LYS A 135 -8.32 -18.48 -40.41
N ALA A 136 -9.29 -18.08 -41.22
CA ALA A 136 -10.53 -17.50 -40.72
C ALA A 136 -11.23 -18.48 -39.77
N LEU A 137 -11.79 -17.95 -38.69
CA LEU A 137 -12.48 -18.70 -37.64
C LEU A 137 -13.93 -18.22 -37.60
N LYS A 138 -14.87 -19.14 -37.41
CA LYS A 138 -16.27 -18.80 -37.09
C LYS A 138 -16.40 -18.78 -35.57
N VAL A 139 -17.07 -17.76 -35.06
CA VAL A 139 -17.24 -17.55 -33.62
C VAL A 139 -18.62 -16.99 -33.34
N GLU A 140 -19.14 -17.28 -32.16
CA GLU A 140 -20.40 -16.72 -31.67
C GLU A 140 -20.25 -16.32 -30.20
N GLY A 141 -20.98 -15.28 -29.77
CA GLY A 141 -20.93 -14.83 -28.39
C GLY A 141 -21.55 -13.46 -28.17
N VAL A 142 -21.04 -12.75 -27.16
CA VAL A 142 -21.59 -11.47 -26.70
C VAL A 142 -20.62 -10.33 -26.98
N LYS A 143 -21.18 -9.19 -27.40
CA LYS A 143 -20.44 -7.95 -27.65
C LYS A 143 -20.64 -6.94 -26.53
N SER A 144 -19.66 -6.10 -26.26
CA SER A 144 -19.78 -4.98 -25.33
C SER A 144 -18.80 -3.87 -25.63
N ASP A 145 -19.27 -2.64 -25.51
CA ASP A 145 -18.44 -1.44 -25.47
C ASP A 145 -17.73 -1.37 -24.12
N VAL A 146 -16.41 -1.26 -24.14
CA VAL A 146 -15.56 -1.28 -22.95
C VAL A 146 -14.43 -0.25 -23.06
N THR A 147 -13.87 0.08 -21.91
CA THR A 147 -12.64 0.87 -21.75
C THR A 147 -11.56 -0.03 -21.15
N LYS A 148 -10.30 0.45 -21.11
CA LYS A 148 -9.19 -0.27 -20.47
C LYS A 148 -9.46 -0.67 -19.01
N SER A 149 -10.26 0.10 -18.29
CA SER A 149 -10.61 -0.12 -16.88
C SER A 149 -11.88 -0.95 -16.66
N SER A 150 -12.52 -1.41 -17.75
CA SER A 150 -13.75 -2.18 -17.68
C SER A 150 -13.56 -3.55 -17.04
N ASN A 151 -14.61 -4.05 -16.38
CA ASN A 151 -14.61 -5.36 -15.76
C ASN A 151 -14.88 -6.46 -16.79
N PHE A 152 -13.82 -6.92 -17.47
CA PHE A 152 -13.89 -7.99 -18.48
C PHE A 152 -14.57 -9.28 -18.00
N PRO A 153 -14.33 -9.79 -16.77
CA PRO A 153 -15.08 -10.92 -16.22
C PRO A 153 -16.61 -10.80 -16.37
N LYS A 154 -17.20 -9.63 -16.12
CA LYS A 154 -18.65 -9.42 -16.29
C LYS A 154 -19.14 -9.60 -17.74
N VAL A 155 -18.27 -9.39 -18.73
CA VAL A 155 -18.61 -9.67 -20.13
C VAL A 155 -18.68 -11.17 -20.37
N TRP A 156 -17.76 -11.92 -19.77
CA TRP A 156 -17.74 -13.39 -19.82
C TRP A 156 -18.90 -14.02 -19.04
N ASP A 157 -19.26 -13.48 -17.88
CA ASP A 157 -20.40 -13.95 -17.09
C ASP A 157 -21.69 -13.90 -17.93
N ARG A 158 -21.91 -12.82 -18.70
CA ARG A 158 -23.05 -12.70 -19.62
C ARG A 158 -23.05 -13.71 -20.77
N LEU A 159 -21.87 -14.17 -21.21
CA LEU A 159 -21.80 -15.26 -22.19
C LEU A 159 -22.26 -16.56 -21.54
N VAL A 160 -21.73 -16.87 -20.35
CA VAL A 160 -22.01 -18.12 -19.61
C VAL A 160 -23.47 -18.21 -19.17
N GLU A 161 -24.09 -17.07 -18.83
CA GLU A 161 -25.54 -17.00 -18.56
C GLU A 161 -26.39 -17.43 -19.76
N LYS A 162 -25.97 -17.10 -20.99
CA LYS A 162 -26.71 -17.46 -22.21
C LYS A 162 -26.40 -18.86 -22.68
N VAL A 163 -25.14 -19.24 -22.63
CA VAL A 163 -24.65 -20.54 -23.07
C VAL A 163 -23.71 -21.07 -22.00
N PRO A 164 -24.17 -22.04 -21.19
CA PRO A 164 -23.33 -22.69 -20.18
C PRO A 164 -22.08 -23.29 -20.81
N ARG A 165 -20.96 -23.23 -20.09
CA ARG A 165 -19.64 -23.58 -20.62
C ARG A 165 -19.56 -25.04 -21.09
N GLU A 166 -20.33 -25.93 -20.48
CA GLU A 166 -20.41 -27.35 -20.80
C GLU A 166 -20.90 -27.58 -22.25
N LYS A 167 -21.64 -26.62 -22.81
CA LYS A 167 -22.18 -26.73 -24.17
C LYS A 167 -21.22 -26.23 -25.25
N PHE A 168 -20.13 -25.56 -24.91
CA PHE A 168 -19.21 -25.02 -25.93
C PHE A 168 -18.56 -26.11 -26.78
N GLU A 169 -18.34 -27.29 -26.21
CA GLU A 169 -17.83 -28.46 -26.94
C GLU A 169 -18.87 -29.10 -27.87
N GLU A 170 -20.16 -28.78 -27.70
CA GLU A 170 -21.22 -29.25 -28.60
C GLU A 170 -21.22 -28.45 -29.93
N PHE A 171 -20.73 -27.22 -29.92
CA PHE A 171 -20.74 -26.30 -31.06
C PHE A 171 -19.42 -26.24 -31.84
N GLY A 172 -18.37 -26.87 -31.31
CA GLY A 172 -17.04 -26.87 -31.89
C GLY A 172 -16.03 -27.48 -30.92
N ASN A 173 -14.76 -27.10 -31.04
CA ASN A 173 -13.69 -27.65 -30.21
C ASN A 173 -13.55 -27.05 -28.80
N GLY A 174 -14.54 -26.31 -28.30
CA GLY A 174 -14.53 -25.71 -26.96
C GLY A 174 -13.57 -24.52 -26.78
N GLN A 175 -12.91 -24.04 -27.84
CA GLN A 175 -12.04 -22.86 -27.76
C GLN A 175 -12.86 -21.58 -27.53
N ILE A 176 -12.37 -20.72 -26.63
CA ILE A 176 -12.93 -19.40 -26.37
C ILE A 176 -11.91 -18.30 -26.68
N PHE A 177 -12.40 -17.15 -27.10
CA PHE A 177 -11.57 -16.01 -27.47
C PHE A 177 -12.14 -14.70 -26.91
N GLY A 178 -11.26 -13.85 -26.39
CA GLY A 178 -11.54 -12.44 -26.17
C GLY A 178 -11.02 -11.64 -27.35
N VAL A 179 -11.90 -10.94 -28.06
CA VAL A 179 -11.50 -10.15 -29.25
C VAL A 179 -11.79 -8.68 -29.00
N GLY A 180 -10.76 -7.86 -28.98
CA GLY A 180 -10.88 -6.39 -29.00
C GLY A 180 -10.73 -5.87 -30.43
N TYR A 181 -11.66 -5.04 -30.90
CA TYR A 181 -11.57 -4.38 -32.19
C TYR A 181 -12.24 -3.00 -32.16
N ASP A 182 -12.09 -2.23 -33.25
CA ASP A 182 -12.59 -0.85 -33.38
C ASP A 182 -12.14 0.05 -32.22
N TYR A 183 -10.82 0.18 -32.11
CA TYR A 183 -10.19 0.98 -31.06
C TYR A 183 -10.37 2.48 -31.37
N ILE A 184 -11.03 3.20 -30.47
CA ILE A 184 -11.21 4.65 -30.54
C ILE A 184 -10.25 5.28 -29.53
N MET A 185 -9.26 6.01 -30.03
CA MET A 185 -8.31 6.73 -29.19
C MET A 185 -8.92 8.08 -28.78
N ASP A 186 -9.67 8.07 -27.67
CA ASP A 186 -10.23 9.25 -26.99
C ASP A 186 -9.76 9.30 -25.51
N GLU A 187 -10.29 10.22 -24.69
CA GLU A 187 -9.88 10.36 -23.28
C GLU A 187 -10.07 9.09 -22.42
N GLU A 188 -10.93 8.15 -22.84
CA GLU A 188 -11.21 6.91 -22.11
C GLU A 188 -10.66 5.63 -22.77
N ASP A 189 -10.06 5.76 -23.97
CA ASP A 189 -9.54 4.64 -24.77
C ASP A 189 -10.58 3.51 -24.92
N SER A 190 -11.70 3.82 -25.57
CA SER A 190 -12.83 2.90 -25.76
C SER A 190 -12.63 1.93 -26.95
N PHE A 191 -13.15 0.71 -26.82
CA PHE A 191 -13.14 -0.29 -27.89
C PHE A 191 -14.27 -1.32 -27.71
N ILE A 192 -14.55 -2.08 -28.76
CA ILE A 192 -15.52 -3.17 -28.71
C ILE A 192 -14.82 -4.45 -28.29
N TYR A 193 -15.32 -5.09 -27.24
CA TYR A 193 -14.86 -6.40 -26.79
C TYR A 193 -15.92 -7.48 -27.04
N LEU A 194 -15.48 -8.57 -27.65
CA LEU A 194 -16.28 -9.78 -27.86
C LEU A 194 -15.78 -10.89 -26.93
N ALA A 195 -16.67 -11.44 -26.13
CA ALA A 195 -16.46 -12.73 -25.48
C ALA A 195 -17.16 -13.80 -26.32
N VAL A 196 -16.37 -14.67 -26.96
CA VAL A 196 -16.87 -15.62 -27.96
C VAL A 196 -16.34 -17.03 -27.74
N PHE A 197 -17.12 -18.02 -28.19
CA PHE A 197 -16.70 -19.39 -28.37
C PHE A 197 -16.62 -19.73 -29.85
N ARG A 198 -15.78 -20.71 -30.19
CA ARG A 198 -15.52 -21.13 -31.56
C ARG A 198 -16.63 -22.06 -32.07
N LEU A 199 -16.98 -21.87 -33.32
CA LEU A 199 -17.80 -22.78 -34.11
C LEU A 199 -16.92 -23.50 -35.13
N ASP A 200 -17.16 -24.79 -35.35
CA ASP A 200 -16.52 -25.58 -36.41
C ASP A 200 -17.44 -25.80 -37.63
#